data_AF-A0A527WG29-F1
#
_entry.id   AF-A0A527WG29-F1
#
_cell.length_a   1.000
_cell.length_b   1.000
_cell.length_c   1.000
_cell.angle_alpha   90.00
_cell.angle_beta   90.00
_cell.angle_gamma   90.00
#
_symmetry.space_group_name_H-M   'P 1'
#
loop_
_entity.id
_entity.type
_entity.pdbx_description
1 polymer ?
#
loop_
_entity_poly.entity_id
_entity_poly.type
_entity_poly.pdbx_seq_one_letter_code
_entity_poly.pdbx_strand_id
1 'polypeptide(L)' 'GSDGGAENWATIASLIETCKLNAVDPHAYLTATLTAIVNGHKQSRIDELLPWNYPLE' A
#
# COMPACT_ATOMS: atom_id res chain seq x y z
N GLY A 1 9.15 -22.35 -4.89
CA GLY A 1 8.88 -20.91 -5.06
C GLY A 1 10.19 -20.22 -5.32
N SER A 2 10.19 -19.12 -6.07
CA SER A 2 11.38 -18.27 -6.18
C SER A 2 11.49 -17.41 -4.92
N ASP A 3 12.67 -17.29 -4.34
CA ASP A 3 12.92 -16.51 -3.11
C ASP A 3 12.42 -15.06 -3.28
N GLY A 4 12.65 -14.45 -4.45
CA GLY A 4 12.15 -13.10 -4.75
C GLY A 4 10.62 -13.00 -4.83
N GLY A 5 9.92 -14.10 -5.15
CA GLY A 5 8.47 -14.16 -5.09
C GLY A 5 7.94 -14.18 -3.65
N ALA A 6 8.65 -14.89 -2.75
CA ALA A 6 8.30 -14.93 -1.33
C ALA A 6 8.53 -13.56 -0.67
N GLU A 7 9.62 -12.88 -0.99
CA GLU A 7 9.94 -11.54 -0.47
C GLU A 7 8.94 -10.47 -0.95
N ASN A 8 8.62 -10.46 -2.25
CA ASN A 8 7.59 -9.56 -2.78
C ASN A 8 6.24 -9.81 -2.12
N TRP A 9 5.86 -11.07 -1.91
CA TRP A 9 4.62 -11.40 -1.24
C TRP A 9 4.62 -10.96 0.24
N ALA A 10 5.71 -11.15 0.97
CA ALA A 10 5.84 -10.68 2.35
C ALA A 10 5.66 -9.16 2.46
N THR A 11 6.16 -8.40 1.48
CA THR A 11 5.96 -6.95 1.40
C THR A 11 4.49 -6.59 1.21
N ILE A 12 3.81 -7.20 0.24
CA ILE A 12 2.38 -6.96 -0.01
C ILE A 12 1.51 -7.38 1.18
N ALA A 13 1.79 -8.53 1.78
CA ALA A 13 1.07 -9.01 2.96
C ALA A 13 1.21 -8.03 4.14
N SER A 14 2.40 -7.45 4.36
CA SER A 14 2.62 -6.46 5.42
C SER A 14 1.80 -5.18 5.20
N LEU A 15 1.66 -4.72 3.95
CA LEU A 15 0.81 -3.57 3.60
C LEU A 15 -0.67 -3.88 3.85
N ILE A 16 -1.14 -5.08 3.49
CA ILE A 16 -2.51 -5.52 3.73
C ILE A 16 -2.83 -5.53 5.23
N GLU A 17 -1.96 -6.11 6.05
CA GLU A 17 -2.16 -6.14 7.50
C GLU A 17 -2.14 -4.72 8.10
N THR A 18 -1.30 -3.83 7.58
CA THR A 18 -1.30 -2.41 8.00
C THR A 18 -2.64 -1.72 7.68
N CYS A 19 -3.23 -1.99 6.51
CA CYS A 19 -4.55 -1.45 6.16
C CYS A 19 -5.63 -1.93 7.14
N LYS A 20 -5.64 -3.24 7.46
CA LYS A 20 -6.58 -3.82 8.42
C LYS A 20 -6.46 -3.19 9.81
N LEU A 21 -5.24 -2.96 10.29
CA LEU A 21 -5.00 -2.30 11.59
C LEU A 21 -5.52 -0.86 11.64
N ASN A 22 -5.66 -0.21 10.49
CA ASN A 22 -6.16 1.16 10.35
C ASN A 22 -7.62 1.23 9.89
N ALA A 23 -8.35 0.11 9.81
CA ALA A 23 -9.72 0.04 9.29
C ALA A 23 -9.88 0.61 7.87
N VAL A 24 -8.87 0.40 7.01
CA VAL A 24 -8.85 0.83 5.62
C VAL A 24 -9.03 -0.38 4.71
N ASP A 25 -9.85 -0.25 3.66
CA ASP A 25 -9.97 -1.29 2.64
C ASP A 25 -8.62 -1.50 1.91
N PRO A 26 -7.98 -2.69 2.03
CA PRO A 26 -6.64 -2.90 1.47
C PRO A 26 -6.62 -2.80 -0.06
N HIS A 27 -7.71 -3.17 -0.73
CA HIS A 27 -7.77 -3.19 -2.19
C HIS A 27 -7.88 -1.77 -2.77
N ALA A 28 -8.74 -0.94 -2.20
CA ALA A 28 -8.89 0.47 -2.54
C ALA A 28 -7.59 1.24 -2.27
N TYR A 29 -6.96 1.01 -1.12
CA TYR A 29 -5.68 1.62 -0.76
C TYR A 29 -4.57 1.25 -1.77
N LEU A 30 -4.38 -0.04 -2.07
CA LEU A 30 -3.35 -0.48 -3.03
C LEU A 30 -3.60 0.09 -4.43
N THR A 31 -4.87 0.12 -4.86
CA THR A 31 -5.27 0.66 -6.16
C THR A 31 -4.92 2.15 -6.26
N ALA A 32 -5.29 2.94 -5.26
CA ALA A 32 -5.02 4.37 -5.22
C ALA A 32 -3.52 4.66 -5.14
N THR A 33 -2.79 3.91 -4.30
CA THR A 33 -1.34 4.06 -4.10
C THR A 33 -0.57 3.76 -5.39
N LEU A 34 -0.85 2.64 -6.04
CA LEU A 34 -0.20 2.27 -7.30
C LEU A 34 -0.55 3.26 -8.41
N THR A 35 -1.79 3.74 -8.46
CA THR A 35 -2.22 4.79 -9.39
C THR A 35 -1.43 6.09 -9.18
N ALA A 36 -1.26 6.52 -7.92
CA ALA A 36 -0.47 7.71 -7.60
C ALA A 36 1.00 7.56 -8.03
N ILE A 37 1.61 6.40 -7.77
CA ILE A 37 2.99 6.10 -8.19
C ILE A 37 3.13 6.17 -9.71
N VAL A 38 2.23 5.52 -10.46
CA VAL A 38 2.22 5.56 -11.93
C VAL A 38 2.05 6.99 -12.45
N ASN A 39 1.27 7.82 -11.74
CA ASN A 39 1.08 9.24 -12.07
C ASN A 39 2.24 10.15 -11.64
N GLY A 40 3.34 9.60 -11.14
CA GLY A 40 4.54 10.36 -10.82
C GLY A 40 4.55 10.95 -9.41
N HIS A 41 3.86 10.32 -8.45
CA HIS A 41 3.93 10.72 -7.04
C HIS A 41 5.38 10.77 -6.57
N LYS A 42 5.75 11.88 -5.92
CA LYS A 42 7.13 12.08 -5.48
C LYS A 42 7.43 11.17 -4.30
N GLN A 43 8.53 10.40 -4.38
CA GLN A 43 9.01 9.59 -3.26
C GLN A 43 9.24 10.42 -1.98
N SER A 44 9.61 11.71 -2.12
CA SER A 44 9.78 12.63 -0.98
C SER A 44 8.47 12.96 -0.24
N ARG A 45 7.33 12.50 -0.74
CA ARG A 45 5.98 12.69 -0.17
C ARG A 45 5.30 11.35 0.13
N ILE A 46 6.10 10.32 0.44
CA ILE A 46 5.59 8.98 0.71
C ILE A 46 4.61 8.95 1.89
N ASP A 47 4.73 9.91 2.80
CA ASP A 47 3.82 10.13 3.91
C ASP A 47 2.37 10.33 3.45
N GLU A 48 2.13 11.02 2.33
CA GLU A 48 0.79 11.22 1.76
C GLU A 48 0.13 9.89 1.33
N LEU A 49 0.93 8.85 1.06
CA LEU A 49 0.45 7.54 0.64
C LEU A 49 0.27 6.55 1.79
N LEU A 50 0.44 6.96 3.06
CA LEU A 50 0.30 6.03 4.18
C LEU A 50 -1.18 5.66 4.43
N PRO A 51 -1.49 4.42 4.87
CA PRO A 51 -2.87 3.94 4.96
C PRO A 51 -3.80 4.82 5.79
N TRP A 52 -3.33 5.40 6.88
CA TRP A 52 -4.14 6.28 7.75
C TRP A 52 -4.52 7.64 7.13
N ASN A 53 -3.97 7.99 5.96
CA ASN A 53 -4.42 9.14 5.19
C ASN A 53 -5.57 8.79 4.22
N TYR A 54 -5.88 7.50 4.06
CA TYR A 54 -7.01 7.04 3.26
C TYR A 54 -8.32 7.21 4.05
N PRO A 55 -9.42 7.68 3.42
CA PRO A 55 -10.70 7.79 4.09
C PRO A 55 -11.18 6.42 4.59
N LEU A 56 -11.74 6.42 5.80
CA LEU A 56 -12.42 5.26 6.37
C LEU A 56 -13.70 4.96 5.57
N GLU A 57 -14.02 3.68 5.41
CA GLU A 57 -15.34 3.23 4.95
C GLU A 57 -16.28 2.97 6.13
#